data_AF-A0A919XB01-F1
#
_entry.id   AF-A0A919XB01-F1
#
_cell.length_a   1.000
_cell.length_b   1.000
_cell.length_c   1.000
_cell.angle_alpha   90.00
_cell.angle_beta   90.00
_cell.angle_gamma   90.00
#
_symmetry.space_group_name_H-M   'P 1'
#
loop_
_entity.id
_entity.type
_entity.pdbx_description
1 polymer ?
#
loop_
_entity_poly.entity_id
_entity_poly.type
_entity_poly.pdbx_seq_one_letter_code
_entity_poly.pdbx_strand_id
1 'polypeptide(L)'
;MRLLSFELKKIVFSKKFLYILIGIVICVAFLMARNIIFESSIEKEARERIDELLESNFSNAKIHQSILEDAPENEEHKELQRLNSAMINNLYETRNLLAPNQFQERLRLQNEYYSTAKEYKEKGGDHSLTFQEISYSLALNEKLLDSNIPPEHEVYSRAFPNFIKQVVDLFISFGAILIVLLLVGEIMSSEFENRSINLLFTQPLNRTHIISSKFWSSIIIYVITIGYLLVVTSIIGYVFGYKGSFNYPIVIEVNQRIELLTISEYMQLAISMVSVSILMIISLCLLLSLFFKHTLATLSGVLGILLAGYGLTTIASWNPLAWFNPFQYLLPGESIQFQNGRVWWQGVPAILVLTAIFYLVARQKIRKSKVE
;
A
#
# COMPACT_ATOMS: atom_id res chain seq x y z
N MET A 1 36.38 5.41 -4.33
CA MET A 1 35.69 6.42 -3.51
C MET A 1 35.39 7.73 -4.27
N ARG A 2 36.35 8.36 -4.97
CA ARG A 2 36.10 9.65 -5.67
C ARG A 2 34.99 9.60 -6.75
N LEU A 3 34.85 8.49 -7.47
CA LEU A 3 33.82 8.28 -8.51
C LEU A 3 32.38 8.28 -7.93
N LEU A 4 32.16 7.57 -6.82
CA LEU A 4 30.83 7.51 -6.21
C LEU A 4 30.39 8.87 -5.68
N SER A 5 31.30 9.59 -5.01
CA SER A 5 31.02 10.96 -4.57
C SER A 5 30.76 11.93 -5.72
N PHE A 6 31.40 11.72 -6.87
CA PHE A 6 31.18 12.53 -8.07
C PHE A 6 29.79 12.28 -8.66
N GLU A 7 29.43 11.01 -8.90
CA GLU A 7 28.10 10.63 -9.38
C GLU A 7 27.00 11.13 -8.44
N LEU A 8 27.18 10.97 -7.13
CA LEU A 8 26.18 11.41 -6.15
C LEU A 8 25.99 12.93 -6.16
N LYS A 9 27.09 13.72 -6.18
CA LYS A 9 27.00 15.19 -6.29
C LYS A 9 26.29 15.60 -7.58
N LYS A 10 26.61 14.95 -8.71
CA LYS A 10 25.96 15.22 -9.99
C LYS A 10 24.44 15.06 -9.90
N ILE A 11 23.96 14.04 -9.18
CA ILE A 11 22.52 13.77 -9.03
C ILE A 11 21.87 14.76 -8.06
N VAL A 12 22.43 14.92 -6.86
CA VAL A 12 21.86 15.77 -5.80
C VAL A 12 21.73 17.24 -6.24
N PHE A 13 22.70 17.76 -6.99
CA PHE A 13 22.68 19.14 -7.47
C PHE A 13 21.98 19.31 -8.83
N SER A 14 21.33 18.26 -9.36
CA SER A 14 20.55 18.38 -10.58
C SER A 14 19.23 19.11 -10.33
N LYS A 15 18.80 19.97 -11.27
CA LYS A 15 17.50 20.66 -11.20
C LYS A 15 16.33 19.67 -11.09
N LYS A 16 16.46 18.50 -11.71
CA LYS A 16 15.44 17.45 -11.73
C LYS A 16 15.25 16.80 -10.37
N PHE A 17 16.35 16.49 -9.68
CA PHE A 17 16.28 16.00 -8.30
C PHE A 17 15.57 17.01 -7.40
N LEU A 18 15.89 18.30 -7.53
CA LEU A 18 15.18 19.36 -6.81
C LEU A 18 13.68 19.40 -7.15
N TYR A 19 13.30 19.30 -8.43
CA TYR A 19 11.88 19.25 -8.83
C TYR A 19 11.14 18.04 -8.25
N ILE A 20 11.79 16.89 -8.13
CA ILE A 20 11.21 15.70 -7.50
C ILE A 20 10.99 15.94 -6.00
N LEU A 21 11.97 16.52 -5.29
CA LEU A 21 11.81 16.85 -3.87
C LEU A 21 10.65 17.85 -3.66
N ILE A 22 10.58 18.90 -4.50
CA ILE A 22 9.45 19.85 -4.47
C ILE A 22 8.13 19.14 -4.77
N GLY A 23 8.11 18.25 -5.77
CA GLY A 23 6.94 17.45 -6.12
C GLY A 23 6.45 16.56 -4.97
N ILE A 24 7.37 15.98 -4.19
CA ILE A 24 7.05 15.24 -2.97
C ILE A 24 6.35 16.15 -1.96
N VAL A 25 6.88 17.34 -1.69
CA VAL A 25 6.25 18.30 -0.76
C VAL A 25 4.85 18.68 -1.22
N ILE A 26 4.69 19.00 -2.51
CA ILE A 26 3.39 19.37 -3.09
C ILE A 26 2.41 18.20 -2.97
N CYS A 27 2.82 16.97 -3.29
CA CYS A 27 1.97 15.80 -3.23
C CYS A 27 1.51 15.49 -1.80
N VAL A 28 2.43 15.53 -0.82
CA VAL A 28 2.09 15.31 0.59
C VAL A 28 1.19 16.43 1.13
N ALA A 29 1.48 17.68 0.78
CA ALA A 29 0.64 18.82 1.17
C ALA A 29 -0.76 18.72 0.54
N PHE A 30 -0.86 18.29 -0.71
CA PHE A 30 -2.13 18.06 -1.40
C PHE A 30 -2.94 16.95 -0.73
N LEU A 31 -2.31 15.83 -0.34
CA LEU A 31 -2.98 14.77 0.40
C LEU A 31 -3.52 15.25 1.76
N MET A 32 -2.72 16.03 2.50
CA MET A 32 -3.19 16.61 3.76
C MET A 32 -4.34 17.61 3.53
N ALA A 33 -4.23 18.47 2.52
CA ALA A 33 -5.29 19.42 2.15
C ALA A 33 -6.58 18.69 1.78
N ARG A 34 -6.49 17.60 1.01
CA ARG A 34 -7.63 16.71 0.72
C ARG A 34 -8.23 16.18 2.03
N ASN A 35 -7.43 15.64 2.93
CA ASN A 35 -7.95 15.08 4.20
C ASN A 35 -8.65 16.14 5.06
N ILE A 36 -8.17 17.40 5.03
CA ILE A 36 -8.84 18.52 5.72
C ILE A 36 -10.17 18.88 5.05
N ILE A 37 -10.21 18.98 3.71
CA ILE A 37 -11.42 19.36 2.97
C ILE A 37 -12.52 18.30 3.12
N PHE A 38 -12.15 17.02 3.11
CA PHE A 38 -13.08 15.90 3.16
C PHE A 38 -13.42 15.42 4.57
N GLU A 39 -12.95 16.11 5.62
CA GLU A 39 -13.25 15.73 7.00
C GLU A 39 -14.76 15.70 7.29
N SER A 40 -15.53 16.68 6.79
CA SER A 40 -16.99 16.70 6.95
C SER A 40 -17.69 15.54 6.24
N SER A 41 -17.04 14.94 5.23
CA SER A 41 -17.58 13.79 4.52
C SER A 41 -17.47 12.50 5.34
N ILE A 42 -16.55 12.42 6.30
CA ILE A 42 -16.38 11.24 7.17
C ILE A 42 -17.66 10.96 7.97
N GLU A 43 -18.23 11.99 8.60
CA GLU A 43 -19.48 11.84 9.36
C GLU A 43 -20.67 11.50 8.46
N LYS A 44 -20.70 12.05 7.24
CA LYS A 44 -21.73 11.77 6.24
C LYS A 44 -21.66 10.31 5.78
N GLU A 45 -20.47 9.82 5.43
CA GLU A 45 -20.24 8.44 5.00
C GLU A 45 -20.54 7.44 6.12
N ALA A 46 -20.15 7.74 7.36
CA ALA A 46 -20.50 6.92 8.53
C ALA A 46 -22.03 6.84 8.73
N ARG A 47 -22.75 7.95 8.53
CA ARG A 47 -24.21 7.98 8.62
C ARG A 47 -24.87 7.23 7.47
N GLU A 48 -24.39 7.42 6.24
CA GLU A 48 -24.88 6.72 5.06
C GLU A 48 -24.74 5.21 5.22
N ARG A 49 -23.59 4.72 5.71
CA ARG A 49 -23.39 3.30 6.00
C ARG A 49 -24.37 2.74 7.03
N ILE A 50 -24.68 3.50 8.09
CA ILE A 50 -25.69 3.09 9.08
C ILE A 50 -27.09 3.07 8.46
N ASP A 51 -27.42 4.06 7.64
CA ASP A 51 -28.72 4.18 6.98
C ASP A 51 -28.95 3.04 5.96
N GLU A 52 -27.92 2.63 5.21
CA GLU A 52 -27.94 1.45 4.33
C GLU A 52 -28.20 0.15 5.10
N LEU A 53 -27.53 -0.04 6.25
CA LEU A 53 -27.76 -1.20 7.10
C LEU A 53 -29.17 -1.18 7.71
N LEU A 54 -29.67 -0.01 8.13
CA LEU A 54 -31.04 0.14 8.62
C LEU A 54 -32.05 -0.23 7.53
N GLU A 55 -31.88 0.26 6.30
CA GLU A 55 -32.75 -0.07 5.17
C GLU A 55 -32.80 -1.59 4.91
N SER A 56 -31.63 -2.25 4.90
CA SER A 56 -31.54 -3.70 4.75
C SER A 56 -32.27 -4.44 5.88
N ASN A 57 -32.07 -4.04 7.14
CA ASN A 57 -32.73 -4.66 8.29
C ASN A 57 -34.25 -4.39 8.29
N PHE A 58 -34.71 -3.22 7.86
CA PHE A 58 -36.15 -2.94 7.72
C PHE A 58 -36.80 -3.77 6.63
N SER A 59 -36.11 -4.02 5.52
CA SER A 59 -36.57 -4.94 4.49
C SER A 59 -36.75 -6.35 5.06
N ASN A 60 -35.75 -6.86 5.79
CA ASN A 60 -35.81 -8.17 6.46
C ASN A 60 -36.94 -8.24 7.49
N ALA A 61 -37.16 -7.16 8.27
CA ALA A 61 -38.26 -7.08 9.22
C ALA A 61 -39.63 -7.27 8.55
N LYS A 62 -39.85 -6.63 7.40
CA LYS A 62 -41.10 -6.78 6.61
C LYS A 62 -41.28 -8.20 6.08
N ILE A 63 -40.19 -8.83 5.62
CA ILE A 63 -40.21 -10.22 5.13
C ILE A 63 -40.61 -11.16 6.26
N HIS A 64 -39.95 -11.09 7.42
CA HIS A 64 -40.29 -11.94 8.55
C HIS A 64 -41.70 -11.69 9.07
N GLN A 65 -42.14 -10.43 9.12
CA GLN A 65 -43.50 -10.08 9.51
C GLN A 65 -44.54 -10.72 8.58
N SER A 66 -44.35 -10.63 7.26
CA SER A 66 -45.24 -11.25 6.27
C SER A 66 -45.31 -12.77 6.44
N ILE A 67 -44.18 -13.44 6.72
CA ILE A 67 -44.16 -14.90 6.91
C ILE A 67 -44.87 -15.30 8.21
N LEU A 68 -44.73 -14.50 9.28
CA LEU A 68 -45.38 -14.75 10.56
C LEU A 68 -46.89 -14.44 10.53
N GLU A 69 -47.35 -13.57 9.63
CA GLU A 69 -48.78 -13.37 9.37
C GLU A 69 -49.41 -14.63 8.75
N ASP A 70 -48.72 -15.29 7.82
CA ASP A 70 -49.17 -16.54 7.20
C ASP A 70 -48.97 -17.78 8.10
N ALA A 71 -47.91 -17.79 8.91
CA ALA A 71 -47.54 -18.90 9.81
C ALA A 71 -47.11 -18.40 11.21
N PRO A 72 -48.07 -18.05 12.10
CA PRO A 72 -47.78 -17.44 13.40
C PRO A 72 -46.99 -18.32 14.38
N GLU A 73 -46.94 -19.64 14.15
CA GLU A 73 -46.22 -20.60 15.00
C GLU A 73 -44.79 -20.89 14.52
N ASN A 74 -44.32 -20.20 13.47
CA ASN A 74 -42.97 -20.40 12.95
C ASN A 74 -41.90 -19.82 13.91
N GLU A 75 -41.37 -20.67 14.79
CA GLU A 75 -40.35 -20.29 15.79
C GLU A 75 -39.04 -19.77 15.17
N GLU A 76 -38.64 -20.28 14.01
CA GLU A 76 -37.43 -19.82 13.31
C GLU A 76 -37.55 -18.35 12.87
N HIS A 77 -38.66 -17.99 12.22
CA HIS A 77 -38.88 -16.61 11.81
C HIS A 77 -39.18 -15.66 12.97
N LYS A 78 -39.77 -16.14 14.08
CA LYS A 78 -39.87 -15.35 15.33
C LYS A 78 -38.49 -14.98 15.86
N GLU A 79 -37.57 -15.95 15.85
CA GLU A 79 -36.22 -15.74 16.34
C GLU A 79 -35.42 -14.79 15.41
N LEU A 80 -35.50 -14.99 14.10
CA LEU A 80 -34.89 -14.09 13.12
C LEU A 80 -35.45 -12.66 13.22
N GLN A 81 -36.76 -12.51 13.41
CA GLN A 81 -37.38 -11.19 13.64
C GLN A 81 -36.87 -10.55 14.94
N ARG A 82 -36.69 -11.32 16.02
CA ARG A 82 -36.14 -10.83 17.29
C ARG A 82 -34.71 -10.32 17.10
N LEU A 83 -33.85 -11.09 16.45
CA LEU A 83 -32.46 -10.71 16.18
C LEU A 83 -32.39 -9.48 15.28
N ASN A 84 -33.19 -9.43 14.22
CA ASN A 84 -33.26 -8.29 13.31
C ASN A 84 -33.77 -7.02 14.01
N SER A 85 -34.73 -7.14 14.93
CA SER A 85 -35.20 -6.01 15.74
C SER A 85 -34.11 -5.49 16.69
N ALA A 86 -33.33 -6.39 17.30
CA ALA A 86 -32.17 -6.01 18.11
C ALA A 86 -31.09 -5.29 17.28
N MET A 87 -30.84 -5.75 16.05
CA MET A 87 -29.94 -5.07 15.12
C MET A 87 -30.41 -3.65 14.78
N ILE A 88 -31.70 -3.46 14.49
CA ILE A 88 -32.28 -2.13 14.21
C ILE A 88 -32.09 -1.18 15.40
N ASN A 89 -32.39 -1.63 16.62
CA ASN A 89 -32.21 -0.81 17.82
C ASN A 89 -30.74 -0.40 18.02
N ASN A 90 -29.82 -1.34 17.90
CA ASN A 90 -28.38 -1.08 17.99
C ASN A 90 -27.91 -0.06 16.95
N LEU A 91 -28.39 -0.16 15.70
CA LEU A 91 -28.07 0.81 14.64
C LEU A 91 -28.63 2.20 14.93
N TYR A 92 -29.85 2.32 15.46
CA TYR A 92 -30.42 3.60 15.88
C TYR A 92 -29.63 4.27 16.99
N GLU A 93 -29.23 3.50 18.02
CA GLU A 93 -28.41 4.01 19.11
C GLU A 93 -27.03 4.44 18.60
N THR A 94 -26.41 3.62 17.74
CA THR A 94 -25.12 3.93 17.10
C THR A 94 -25.20 5.22 16.27
N ARG A 95 -26.29 5.43 15.51
CA ARG A 95 -26.53 6.63 14.70
C ARG A 95 -26.57 7.91 15.52
N ASN A 96 -27.04 7.82 16.76
CA ASN A 96 -27.15 8.96 17.67
C ASN A 96 -25.83 9.28 18.40
N LEU A 97 -24.85 8.36 18.38
CA LEU A 97 -23.56 8.47 19.07
C LEU A 97 -22.41 8.86 18.13
N LEU A 98 -22.61 9.92 17.33
CA LEU A 98 -21.59 10.42 16.40
C LEU A 98 -20.52 11.30 17.07
N ALA A 99 -20.70 11.67 18.35
CA ALA A 99 -19.73 12.50 19.05
C ALA A 99 -18.38 11.78 19.23
N PRO A 100 -17.22 12.45 18.98
CA PRO A 100 -15.89 11.82 19.06
C PRO A 100 -15.54 11.23 20.44
N ASN A 101 -16.08 11.81 21.52
CA ASN A 101 -15.83 11.41 22.90
C ASN A 101 -16.57 10.11 23.32
N GLN A 102 -17.52 9.64 22.53
CA GLN A 102 -18.33 8.45 22.83
C GLN A 102 -17.90 7.23 22.01
N PHE A 103 -16.68 7.23 21.46
CA PHE A 103 -16.24 6.17 20.56
C PHE A 103 -16.27 4.77 21.21
N GLN A 104 -16.00 4.66 22.51
CA GLN A 104 -16.05 3.37 23.22
C GLN A 104 -17.45 2.78 23.25
N GLU A 105 -18.46 3.60 23.56
CA GLU A 105 -19.86 3.20 23.59
C GLU A 105 -20.33 2.83 22.17
N ARG A 106 -19.97 3.65 21.18
CA ARG A 106 -20.23 3.36 19.77
C ARG A 106 -19.63 2.03 19.32
N LEU A 107 -18.36 1.74 19.64
CA LEU A 107 -17.70 0.48 19.28
C LEU A 107 -18.36 -0.73 19.97
N ARG A 108 -18.84 -0.57 21.21
CA ARG A 108 -19.59 -1.63 21.92
C ARG A 108 -20.91 -1.96 21.24
N LEU A 109 -21.70 -0.94 20.89
CA LEU A 109 -22.95 -1.13 20.14
C LEU A 109 -22.71 -1.73 18.75
N GLN A 110 -21.64 -1.31 18.06
CA GLN A 110 -21.23 -1.92 16.80
C GLN A 110 -20.87 -3.41 16.98
N ASN A 111 -20.16 -3.77 18.06
CA ASN A 111 -19.85 -5.17 18.35
C ASN A 111 -21.09 -6.01 18.67
N GLU A 112 -22.05 -5.43 19.38
CA GLU A 112 -23.34 -6.07 19.64
C GLU A 112 -24.11 -6.29 18.33
N TYR A 113 -24.16 -5.27 17.47
CA TYR A 113 -24.74 -5.38 16.14
C TYR A 113 -24.08 -6.48 15.31
N TYR A 114 -22.75 -6.50 15.18
CA TYR A 114 -22.04 -7.50 14.39
C TYR A 114 -22.17 -8.91 14.98
N SER A 115 -22.20 -9.05 16.30
CA SER A 115 -22.43 -10.33 16.96
C SER A 115 -23.84 -10.86 16.69
N THR A 116 -24.85 -9.97 16.76
CA THR A 116 -26.24 -10.30 16.42
C THR A 116 -26.39 -10.63 14.94
N ALA A 117 -25.71 -9.89 14.05
CA ALA A 117 -25.69 -10.16 12.62
C ALA A 117 -25.07 -11.52 12.28
N LYS A 118 -24.02 -11.92 13.01
CA LYS A 118 -23.42 -13.25 12.91
C LYS A 118 -24.43 -14.34 13.27
N GLU A 119 -25.08 -14.22 14.43
CA GLU A 119 -26.10 -15.16 14.91
C GLU A 119 -27.28 -15.25 13.94
N TYR A 120 -27.74 -14.12 13.42
CA TYR A 120 -28.81 -14.04 12.43
C TYR A 120 -28.47 -14.80 11.14
N LYS A 121 -27.24 -14.67 10.64
CA LYS A 121 -26.78 -15.44 9.46
C LYS A 121 -26.58 -16.92 9.76
N GLU A 122 -26.08 -17.29 10.94
CA GLU A 122 -25.93 -18.69 11.37
C GLU A 122 -27.30 -19.40 11.44
N LYS A 123 -28.36 -18.66 11.77
CA LYS A 123 -29.75 -19.12 11.76
C LYS A 123 -30.44 -19.09 10.38
N GLY A 124 -29.69 -18.88 9.31
CA GLY A 124 -30.23 -18.90 7.94
C GLY A 124 -30.85 -17.59 7.47
N GLY A 125 -30.75 -16.51 8.24
CA GLY A 125 -31.20 -15.18 7.83
C GLY A 125 -30.31 -14.58 6.74
N ASP A 126 -30.92 -13.96 5.74
CA ASP A 126 -30.19 -13.26 4.68
C ASP A 126 -29.76 -11.86 5.14
N HIS A 127 -28.46 -11.57 5.07
CA HIS A 127 -27.88 -10.30 5.48
C HIS A 127 -26.82 -9.87 4.46
N SER A 128 -26.87 -8.60 4.09
CA SER A 128 -25.92 -7.91 3.21
C SER A 128 -24.43 -8.12 3.56
N LEU A 129 -24.08 -8.20 4.85
CA LEU A 129 -22.69 -8.38 5.29
C LEU A 129 -22.27 -9.84 5.18
N THR A 130 -21.06 -10.09 4.68
CA THR A 130 -20.44 -11.41 4.67
C THR A 130 -19.91 -11.81 6.06
N PHE A 131 -19.73 -13.11 6.31
CA PHE A 131 -19.10 -13.58 7.55
C PHE A 131 -17.68 -13.01 7.75
N GLN A 132 -16.97 -12.77 6.65
CA GLN A 132 -15.64 -12.17 6.67
C GLN A 132 -15.70 -10.71 7.12
N GLU A 133 -16.59 -9.89 6.57
CA GLU A 133 -16.76 -8.48 6.98
C GLU A 133 -17.20 -8.34 8.43
N ILE A 134 -18.08 -9.22 8.90
CA ILE A 134 -18.52 -9.27 10.30
C ILE A 134 -17.33 -9.60 11.21
N SER A 135 -16.59 -10.65 10.89
CA SER A 135 -15.43 -11.09 11.69
C SER A 135 -14.31 -10.04 11.69
N TYR A 136 -14.09 -9.39 10.54
CA TYR A 136 -13.15 -8.27 10.38
C TYR A 136 -13.52 -7.12 11.31
N SER A 137 -14.78 -6.70 11.27
CA SER A 137 -15.25 -5.55 12.04
C SER A 137 -15.23 -5.81 13.54
N LEU A 138 -15.61 -7.02 13.97
CA LEU A 138 -15.50 -7.46 15.36
C LEU A 138 -14.05 -7.43 15.86
N ALA A 139 -13.14 -8.10 15.14
CA ALA A 139 -11.73 -8.18 15.53
C ALA A 139 -11.07 -6.80 15.61
N LEU A 140 -11.39 -5.91 14.65
CA LEU A 140 -10.89 -4.54 14.65
C LEU A 140 -11.42 -3.76 15.86
N ASN A 141 -12.74 -3.77 16.08
CA ASN A 141 -13.37 -3.03 17.16
C ASN A 141 -12.94 -3.52 18.54
N GLU A 142 -12.86 -4.83 18.76
CA GLU A 142 -12.33 -5.43 19.99
C GLU A 142 -10.91 -4.93 20.26
N LYS A 143 -10.04 -4.93 19.24
CA LYS A 143 -8.66 -4.45 19.40
C LYS A 143 -8.59 -2.96 19.72
N LEU A 144 -9.44 -2.15 19.10
CA LEU A 144 -9.54 -0.71 19.35
C LEU A 144 -10.04 -0.42 20.77
N LEU A 145 -11.02 -1.19 21.27
CA LEU A 145 -11.53 -1.11 22.64
C LEU A 145 -10.44 -1.50 23.65
N ASP A 146 -9.78 -2.63 23.45
CA ASP A 146 -8.73 -3.14 24.34
C ASP A 146 -7.54 -2.16 24.45
N SER A 147 -7.19 -1.54 23.32
CA SER A 147 -6.05 -0.62 23.23
C SER A 147 -6.45 0.83 23.55
N ASN A 148 -7.74 1.10 23.79
CA ASN A 148 -8.31 2.43 23.97
C ASN A 148 -7.92 3.43 22.86
N ILE A 149 -8.02 3.00 21.61
CA ILE A 149 -7.67 3.80 20.42
C ILE A 149 -8.96 4.23 19.72
N PRO A 150 -9.15 5.53 19.41
CA PRO A 150 -10.31 5.96 18.64
C PRO A 150 -10.26 5.38 17.22
N PRO A 151 -11.41 4.95 16.65
CA PRO A 151 -11.48 4.49 15.27
C PRO A 151 -11.20 5.67 14.33
N GLU A 152 -10.44 5.40 13.27
CA GLU A 152 -9.98 6.40 12.32
C GLU A 152 -10.44 6.04 10.91
N HIS A 153 -10.77 7.05 10.10
CA HIS A 153 -11.17 6.82 8.72
C HIS A 153 -9.97 6.43 7.85
N GLU A 154 -10.05 5.32 7.12
CA GLU A 154 -8.91 4.78 6.37
C GLU A 154 -8.33 5.78 5.34
N VAL A 155 -9.21 6.45 4.59
CA VAL A 155 -8.81 7.32 3.46
C VAL A 155 -8.51 8.77 3.85
N TYR A 156 -9.28 9.35 4.79
CA TYR A 156 -9.26 10.79 5.10
C TYR A 156 -8.75 11.11 6.51
N SER A 157 -8.27 10.13 7.27
CA SER A 157 -7.75 10.39 8.62
C SER A 157 -6.59 11.39 8.60
N ARG A 158 -6.61 12.30 9.58
CA ARG A 158 -5.53 13.26 9.88
C ARG A 158 -4.73 12.85 11.11
N ALA A 159 -5.06 11.71 11.71
CA ALA A 159 -4.27 11.14 12.80
C ALA A 159 -2.85 10.91 12.29
N PHE A 160 -1.87 11.41 13.04
CA PHE A 160 -0.48 11.47 12.58
C PHE A 160 0.06 10.14 12.00
N PRO A 161 -0.08 8.98 12.68
CA PRO A 161 0.38 7.70 12.13
C PRO A 161 -0.41 7.24 10.89
N ASN A 162 -1.73 7.45 10.87
CA ASN A 162 -2.61 7.06 9.77
C ASN A 162 -2.32 7.88 8.51
N PHE A 163 -2.06 9.17 8.67
CA PHE A 163 -1.64 10.02 7.56
C PHE A 163 -0.28 9.58 6.99
N ILE A 164 0.70 9.25 7.84
CA ILE A 164 1.98 8.72 7.35
C ILE A 164 1.76 7.41 6.58
N LYS A 165 0.91 6.50 7.09
CA LYS A 165 0.54 5.28 6.38
C LYS A 165 -0.04 5.58 5.00
N GLN A 166 -0.99 6.52 4.87
CA GLN A 166 -1.57 6.87 3.57
C GLN A 166 -0.52 7.35 2.56
N VAL A 167 0.45 8.15 3.00
CA VAL A 167 1.55 8.59 2.13
C VAL A 167 2.47 7.43 1.76
N VAL A 168 2.77 6.54 2.72
CA VAL A 168 3.55 5.32 2.46
C VAL A 168 2.82 4.42 1.46
N ASP A 169 1.51 4.21 1.60
CA ASP A 169 0.69 3.40 0.69
C ASP A 169 0.73 3.95 -0.74
N LEU A 170 0.59 5.27 -0.91
CA LEU A 170 0.73 5.91 -2.22
C LEU A 170 2.15 5.73 -2.79
N PHE A 171 3.17 5.89 -1.94
CA PHE A 171 4.55 5.74 -2.33
C PHE A 171 4.88 4.30 -2.75
N ILE A 172 4.48 3.28 -1.98
CA ILE A 172 4.76 1.88 -2.33
C ILE A 172 3.97 1.40 -3.54
N SER A 173 2.78 1.95 -3.79
CA SER A 173 1.92 1.52 -4.90
C SER A 173 2.43 2.03 -6.25
N PHE A 174 2.76 3.33 -6.34
CA PHE A 174 3.17 3.93 -7.61
C PHE A 174 4.36 4.89 -7.47
N GLY A 175 4.44 5.62 -6.35
CA GLY A 175 5.42 6.69 -6.18
C GLY A 175 6.87 6.22 -6.29
N ALA A 176 7.23 5.10 -5.67
CA ALA A 176 8.58 4.56 -5.63
C ALA A 176 9.07 4.19 -7.04
N ILE A 177 8.24 3.48 -7.81
CA ILE A 177 8.57 3.07 -9.19
C ILE A 177 8.73 4.30 -10.07
N LEU A 178 7.78 5.25 -10.03
CA LEU A 178 7.84 6.47 -10.83
C LEU A 178 9.07 7.32 -10.51
N ILE A 179 9.34 7.57 -9.22
CA ILE A 179 10.50 8.36 -8.78
C ILE A 179 11.80 7.69 -9.22
N VAL A 180 11.93 6.38 -9.07
CA VAL A 180 13.13 5.66 -9.46
C VAL A 180 13.32 5.65 -10.96
N LEU A 181 12.26 5.49 -11.76
CA LEU A 181 12.36 5.61 -13.21
C LEU A 181 12.83 7.00 -13.63
N LEU A 182 12.23 8.05 -13.07
CA LEU A 182 12.60 9.44 -13.40
C LEU A 182 14.04 9.77 -13.00
N LEU A 183 14.51 9.28 -11.85
CA LEU A 183 15.88 9.51 -11.39
C LEU A 183 16.89 8.62 -12.12
N VAL A 184 16.72 7.31 -12.01
CA VAL A 184 17.72 6.31 -12.39
C VAL A 184 17.77 6.09 -13.90
N GLY A 185 16.62 6.14 -14.57
CA GLY A 185 16.56 6.02 -16.02
C GLY A 185 17.48 7.02 -16.70
N GLU A 186 17.29 8.29 -16.40
CA GLU A 186 18.08 9.35 -17.01
C GLU A 186 19.56 9.31 -16.61
N ILE A 187 19.89 9.05 -15.34
CA ILE A 187 21.29 8.95 -14.88
C ILE A 187 22.06 7.88 -15.67
N MET A 188 21.38 6.79 -16.02
CA MET A 188 21.98 5.65 -16.69
C MET A 188 22.05 5.85 -18.21
N SER A 189 20.98 6.35 -18.84
CA SER A 189 20.88 6.41 -20.30
C SER A 189 21.30 7.74 -20.92
N SER A 190 21.19 8.86 -20.20
CA SER A 190 21.48 10.19 -20.77
C SER A 190 22.94 10.36 -21.19
N GLU A 191 23.86 9.64 -20.55
CA GLU A 191 25.28 9.68 -20.91
C GLU A 191 25.59 8.92 -22.19
N PHE A 192 24.84 7.84 -22.46
CA PHE A 192 24.91 7.14 -23.74
C PHE A 192 24.29 7.98 -24.85
N GLU A 193 23.15 8.60 -24.57
CA GLU A 193 22.41 9.43 -25.52
C GLU A 193 23.20 10.69 -25.93
N ASN A 194 23.82 11.37 -24.96
CA ASN A 194 24.64 12.57 -25.20
C ASN A 194 26.09 12.24 -25.62
N ARG A 195 26.44 10.96 -25.77
CA ARG A 195 27.81 10.46 -26.05
C ARG A 195 28.89 10.89 -25.04
N SER A 196 28.52 11.50 -23.92
CA SER A 196 29.46 11.86 -22.86
C SER A 196 30.12 10.64 -22.21
N ILE A 197 29.50 9.47 -22.33
CA ILE A 197 30.08 8.20 -21.90
C ILE A 197 31.41 7.89 -22.61
N ASN A 198 31.59 8.32 -23.86
CA ASN A 198 32.83 8.11 -24.60
C ASN A 198 34.01 8.85 -23.96
N LEU A 199 33.76 10.06 -23.41
CA LEU A 199 34.77 10.82 -22.65
C LEU A 199 35.11 10.16 -21.31
N LEU A 200 34.15 9.50 -20.66
CA LEU A 200 34.40 8.70 -19.47
C LEU A 200 35.24 7.45 -19.78
N PHE A 201 35.06 6.87 -20.97
CA PHE A 201 35.78 5.67 -21.40
C PHE A 201 37.21 5.94 -21.90
N THR A 202 37.58 7.18 -22.20
CA THR A 202 38.97 7.56 -22.52
C THR A 202 39.81 7.85 -21.28
N GLN A 203 39.18 8.10 -20.13
CA GLN A 203 39.88 8.25 -18.85
C GLN A 203 40.44 6.89 -18.39
N PRO A 204 41.53 6.85 -17.60
CA PRO A 204 42.12 5.63 -17.07
C PRO A 204 41.28 5.03 -15.92
N LEU A 205 39.98 4.85 -16.18
CA LEU A 205 38.99 4.35 -15.24
C LEU A 205 38.47 3.00 -15.73
N ASN A 206 38.38 2.05 -14.81
CA ASN A 206 37.77 0.77 -15.10
C ASN A 206 36.27 0.95 -15.40
N ARG A 207 35.81 0.54 -16.59
CA ARG A 207 34.41 0.67 -17.02
C ARG A 207 33.42 -0.03 -16.09
N THR A 208 33.83 -1.13 -15.48
CA THR A 208 33.04 -1.84 -14.47
C THR A 208 32.85 -1.01 -13.21
N HIS A 209 33.83 -0.22 -12.79
CA HIS A 209 33.71 0.67 -11.64
C HIS A 209 32.76 1.84 -11.91
N ILE A 210 32.64 2.30 -13.17
CA ILE A 210 31.67 3.32 -13.55
C ILE A 210 30.24 2.81 -13.31
N ILE A 211 29.93 1.61 -13.82
CA ILE A 211 28.62 0.98 -13.61
C ILE A 211 28.34 0.72 -12.13
N SER A 212 29.30 0.15 -11.39
CA SER A 212 29.14 -0.07 -9.95
C SER A 212 28.91 1.24 -9.21
N SER A 213 29.61 2.31 -9.58
CA SER A 213 29.44 3.64 -8.99
C SER A 213 28.03 4.18 -9.22
N LYS A 214 27.49 4.01 -10.43
CA LYS A 214 26.12 4.43 -10.77
C LYS A 214 25.05 3.61 -10.06
N PHE A 215 25.26 2.30 -9.93
CA PHE A 215 24.35 1.43 -9.18
C PHE A 215 24.26 1.87 -7.71
N TRP A 216 25.41 2.01 -7.04
CA TRP A 216 25.44 2.44 -5.63
C TRP A 216 24.97 3.89 -5.44
N SER A 217 25.28 4.81 -6.34
CA SER A 217 24.75 6.18 -6.24
C SER A 217 23.23 6.20 -6.39
N SER A 218 22.66 5.37 -7.26
CA SER A 218 21.20 5.23 -7.42
C SER A 218 20.53 4.71 -6.15
N ILE A 219 21.13 3.71 -5.50
CA ILE A 219 20.64 3.20 -4.21
C ILE A 219 20.67 4.29 -3.13
N ILE A 220 21.79 5.01 -3.00
CA ILE A 220 21.91 6.06 -1.98
C ILE A 220 20.90 7.18 -2.24
N ILE A 221 20.70 7.57 -3.50
CA ILE A 221 19.70 8.59 -3.87
C ILE A 221 18.28 8.12 -3.56
N TYR A 222 17.96 6.85 -3.82
CA TYR A 222 16.69 6.27 -3.39
C TYR A 222 16.49 6.37 -1.88
N VAL A 223 17.50 5.97 -1.10
CA VAL A 223 17.48 6.05 0.38
C VAL A 223 17.32 7.50 0.87
N ILE A 224 18.01 8.46 0.25
CA ILE A 224 17.84 9.89 0.57
C ILE A 224 16.42 10.35 0.24
N THR A 225 15.85 9.90 -0.88
CA THR A 225 14.52 10.32 -1.33
C THR A 225 13.41 9.78 -0.43
N ILE A 226 13.48 8.51 -0.03
CA ILE A 226 12.52 7.94 0.93
C ILE A 226 12.69 8.57 2.32
N GLY A 227 13.92 8.83 2.77
CA GLY A 227 14.17 9.55 4.01
C GLY A 227 13.56 10.96 3.99
N TYR A 228 13.74 11.68 2.88
CA TYR A 228 13.12 13.00 2.68
C TYR A 228 11.59 12.93 2.69
N LEU A 229 10.99 11.96 1.99
CA LEU A 229 9.54 11.74 2.00
C LEU A 229 9.02 11.55 3.42
N LEU A 230 9.66 10.68 4.22
CA LEU A 230 9.24 10.43 5.61
C LEU A 230 9.38 11.67 6.49
N VAL A 231 10.45 12.44 6.32
CA VAL A 231 10.66 13.71 7.06
C VAL A 231 9.57 14.73 6.70
N VAL A 232 9.33 14.95 5.40
CA VAL A 232 8.29 15.89 4.93
C VAL A 232 6.91 15.49 5.42
N THR A 233 6.59 14.20 5.32
CA THR A 233 5.31 13.65 5.80
C THR A 233 5.17 13.82 7.30
N SER A 234 6.24 13.61 8.06
CA SER A 234 6.24 13.81 9.51
C SER A 234 6.05 15.28 9.89
N ILE A 235 6.70 16.22 9.18
CA ILE A 235 6.54 17.65 9.43
C ILE A 235 5.10 18.09 9.13
N ILE A 236 4.57 17.73 7.97
CA ILE A 236 3.19 18.11 7.57
C ILE A 236 2.16 17.44 8.49
N GLY A 237 2.32 16.15 8.76
CA GLY A 237 1.45 15.41 9.67
C GLY A 237 1.45 15.97 11.09
N TYR A 238 2.61 16.42 11.59
CA TYR A 238 2.72 17.00 12.93
C TYR A 238 2.10 18.41 13.02
N VAL A 239 2.24 19.22 11.95
CA VAL A 239 1.73 20.60 11.94
C VAL A 239 0.23 20.67 11.69
N PHE A 240 -0.31 19.84 10.79
CA PHE A 240 -1.71 19.92 10.34
C PHE A 240 -2.57 18.74 10.82
N GLY A 241 -1.97 17.66 11.31
CA GLY A 241 -2.68 16.51 11.86
C GLY A 241 -2.89 16.62 13.37
N TYR A 242 -3.45 15.57 13.95
CA TYR A 242 -3.63 15.43 15.40
C TYR A 242 -2.97 14.15 15.92
N LYS A 243 -2.90 14.03 17.25
CA LYS A 243 -2.28 12.87 17.91
C LYS A 243 -3.06 11.60 17.55
N GLY A 244 -2.36 10.61 17.03
CA GLY A 244 -2.86 9.26 16.82
C GLY A 244 -1.97 8.22 17.50
N SER A 245 -2.24 6.95 17.25
CA SER A 245 -1.47 5.82 17.82
C SER A 245 -0.77 5.02 16.72
N PHE A 246 0.55 4.81 16.85
CA PHE A 246 1.29 3.90 15.95
C PHE A 246 0.88 2.44 16.15
N ASN A 247 0.25 2.12 17.28
CA ASN A 247 -0.32 0.81 17.59
C ASN A 247 -1.73 0.64 17.02
N TYR A 248 -2.20 1.56 16.17
CA TYR A 248 -3.47 1.40 15.49
C TYR A 248 -3.47 0.08 14.69
N PRO A 249 -4.45 -0.80 14.90
CA PRO A 249 -4.50 -2.10 14.24
C PRO A 249 -4.92 -1.97 12.78
N ILE A 250 -4.18 -2.63 11.91
CA ILE A 250 -4.52 -2.91 10.52
C ILE A 250 -4.87 -4.39 10.46
N VAL A 251 -6.02 -4.70 9.90
CA VAL A 251 -6.43 -6.08 9.72
C VAL A 251 -5.77 -6.64 8.47
N ILE A 252 -5.22 -7.84 8.58
CA ILE A 252 -4.63 -8.59 7.46
C ILE A 252 -5.27 -9.98 7.39
N GLU A 253 -5.31 -10.55 6.20
CA GLU A 253 -5.81 -11.90 5.96
C GLU A 253 -4.63 -12.84 5.70
N VAL A 254 -4.43 -13.82 6.59
CA VAL A 254 -3.36 -14.82 6.50
C VAL A 254 -3.99 -16.21 6.47
N ASN A 255 -3.87 -16.91 5.34
CA ASN A 255 -4.46 -18.24 5.14
C ASN A 255 -5.94 -18.31 5.57
N GLN A 256 -6.75 -17.36 5.11
CA GLN A 256 -8.18 -17.21 5.44
C GLN A 256 -8.47 -16.96 6.94
N ARG A 257 -7.44 -16.58 7.72
CA ARG A 257 -7.59 -16.14 9.10
C ARG A 257 -7.31 -14.66 9.20
N ILE A 258 -8.06 -14.00 10.09
CA ILE A 258 -7.87 -12.60 10.38
C ILE A 258 -6.73 -12.46 11.40
N GLU A 259 -5.71 -11.71 11.05
CA GLU A 259 -4.64 -11.29 11.95
C GLU A 259 -4.58 -9.76 12.01
N LEU A 260 -3.96 -9.22 13.05
CA LEU A 260 -3.86 -7.78 13.28
C LEU A 260 -2.38 -7.38 13.30
N LEU A 261 -2.05 -6.39 12.48
CA LEU A 261 -0.71 -5.81 12.38
C LEU A 261 -0.78 -4.34 12.79
N THR A 262 0.17 -3.84 13.57
CA THR A 262 0.19 -2.41 13.88
C THR A 262 0.61 -1.57 12.67
N ILE A 263 0.21 -0.29 12.61
CA ILE A 263 0.71 0.66 11.59
C ILE A 263 2.24 0.67 11.53
N SER A 264 2.92 0.64 12.69
CA SER A 264 4.38 0.61 12.73
C SER A 264 4.99 -0.60 12.05
N GLU A 265 4.46 -1.80 12.32
CA GLU A 265 4.95 -3.04 11.73
C GLU A 265 4.65 -3.09 10.23
N TYR A 266 3.44 -2.69 9.84
CA TYR A 266 3.03 -2.59 8.45
C TYR A 266 3.95 -1.68 7.64
N MET A 267 4.24 -0.47 8.14
CA MET A 267 5.11 0.48 7.45
C MET A 267 6.54 -0.06 7.28
N GLN A 268 7.09 -0.69 8.32
CA GLN A 268 8.43 -1.29 8.25
C GLN A 268 8.48 -2.40 7.19
N LEU A 269 7.44 -3.24 7.16
CA LEU A 269 7.32 -4.32 6.19
C LEU A 269 7.17 -3.78 4.76
N ALA A 270 6.24 -2.85 4.55
CA ALA A 270 5.96 -2.23 3.26
C ALA A 270 7.19 -1.52 2.68
N ILE A 271 7.89 -0.73 3.49
CA ILE A 271 9.11 -0.02 3.09
C ILE A 271 10.24 -1.02 2.75
N SER A 272 10.38 -2.09 3.52
CA SER A 272 11.40 -3.11 3.27
C SER A 272 11.13 -3.85 1.96
N MET A 273 9.87 -4.25 1.71
CA MET A 273 9.49 -4.96 0.49
C MET A 273 9.64 -4.07 -0.75
N VAL A 274 9.14 -2.83 -0.72
CA VAL A 274 9.32 -1.91 -1.86
C VAL A 274 10.80 -1.66 -2.12
N SER A 275 11.64 -1.55 -1.08
CA SER A 275 13.08 -1.34 -1.24
C SER A 275 13.74 -2.49 -2.02
N VAL A 276 13.38 -3.73 -1.71
CA VAL A 276 13.88 -4.91 -2.44
C VAL A 276 13.44 -4.89 -3.91
N SER A 277 12.17 -4.58 -4.18
CA SER A 277 11.65 -4.44 -5.55
C SER A 277 12.35 -3.32 -6.33
N ILE A 278 12.66 -2.20 -5.65
CA ILE A 278 13.37 -1.07 -6.25
C ILE A 278 14.82 -1.42 -6.62
N LEU A 279 15.52 -2.21 -5.81
CA LEU A 279 16.87 -2.68 -6.16
C LEU A 279 16.87 -3.46 -7.48
N MET A 280 15.86 -4.31 -7.68
CA MET A 280 15.67 -5.03 -8.94
C MET A 280 15.42 -4.06 -10.09
N ILE A 281 14.53 -3.07 -9.93
CA ILE A 281 14.22 -2.06 -10.95
C ILE A 281 15.47 -1.26 -11.33
N ILE A 282 16.29 -0.84 -10.36
CA ILE A 282 17.56 -0.14 -10.60
C ILE A 282 18.49 -1.00 -11.45
N SER A 283 18.64 -2.29 -11.10
CA SER A 283 19.51 -3.21 -11.85
C SER A 283 19.01 -3.48 -13.27
N LEU A 284 17.69 -3.60 -13.46
CA LEU A 284 17.04 -3.78 -14.76
C LEU A 284 17.20 -2.54 -15.64
N CYS A 285 16.97 -1.36 -15.07
CA CYS A 285 17.15 -0.08 -15.75
C CYS A 285 18.59 0.10 -16.24
N LEU A 286 19.56 -0.22 -15.37
CA LEU A 286 20.97 -0.20 -15.70
C LEU A 286 21.28 -1.19 -16.83
N LEU A 287 20.76 -2.42 -16.79
CA LEU A 287 20.94 -3.39 -17.86
C LEU A 287 20.39 -2.87 -19.20
N LEU A 288 19.14 -2.42 -19.23
CA LEU A 288 18.48 -1.95 -20.45
C LEU A 288 19.12 -0.68 -21.03
N SER A 289 19.65 0.21 -20.18
CA SER A 289 20.38 1.39 -20.64
C SER A 289 21.57 1.03 -21.54
N LEU A 290 22.22 -0.10 -21.28
CA LEU A 290 23.32 -0.62 -22.10
C LEU A 290 22.87 -1.25 -23.42
N PHE A 291 21.59 -1.64 -23.55
CA PHE A 291 21.03 -2.17 -24.80
C PHE A 291 20.51 -1.06 -25.68
N PHE A 292 19.67 -0.18 -25.13
CA PHE A 292 18.98 0.81 -25.94
C PHE A 292 19.77 2.09 -26.14
N LYS A 293 20.69 2.45 -25.24
CA LYS A 293 21.51 3.69 -25.30
C LYS A 293 20.69 5.00 -25.44
N HIS A 294 19.36 4.93 -25.29
CA HIS A 294 18.41 6.04 -25.37
C HIS A 294 17.51 6.05 -24.13
N THR A 295 17.25 7.24 -23.58
CA THR A 295 16.51 7.36 -22.32
C THR A 295 15.07 6.90 -22.41
N LEU A 296 14.34 7.39 -23.41
CA LEU A 296 12.93 7.02 -23.60
C LEU A 296 12.76 5.52 -23.84
N ALA A 297 13.59 4.91 -24.70
CA ALA A 297 13.54 3.48 -24.96
C ALA A 297 13.85 2.64 -23.70
N THR A 298 14.79 3.09 -22.87
CA THR A 298 15.12 2.43 -21.60
C THR A 298 13.94 2.49 -20.63
N LEU A 299 13.37 3.68 -20.42
CA LEU A 299 12.22 3.86 -19.53
C LEU A 299 11.01 3.05 -19.97
N SER A 300 10.65 3.13 -21.25
CA SER A 300 9.54 2.37 -21.83
C SER A 300 9.78 0.87 -21.75
N GLY A 301 11.02 0.42 -21.96
CA GLY A 301 11.40 -0.99 -21.83
C GLY A 301 11.27 -1.51 -20.40
N VAL A 302 11.73 -0.74 -19.40
CA VAL A 302 11.56 -1.11 -17.99
C VAL A 302 10.07 -1.17 -17.65
N LEU A 303 9.31 -0.12 -17.94
CA LEU A 303 7.87 -0.08 -17.68
C LEU A 303 7.13 -1.23 -18.35
N GLY A 304 7.43 -1.52 -19.62
CA GLY A 304 6.83 -2.63 -20.36
C GLY A 304 7.10 -3.98 -19.71
N ILE A 305 8.33 -4.23 -19.23
CA ILE A 305 8.68 -5.46 -18.51
C ILE A 305 7.95 -5.54 -17.16
N LEU A 306 7.87 -4.44 -16.41
CA LEU A 306 7.17 -4.42 -15.12
C LEU A 306 5.67 -4.71 -15.28
N LEU A 307 5.02 -4.05 -16.26
CA LEU A 307 3.60 -4.25 -16.54
C LEU A 307 3.30 -5.65 -17.10
N ALA A 308 4.12 -6.14 -18.03
CA ALA A 308 3.97 -7.50 -18.55
C ALA A 308 4.19 -8.54 -17.46
N GLY A 309 5.21 -8.34 -16.61
CA GLY A 309 5.50 -9.20 -15.47
C GLY A 309 4.35 -9.25 -14.47
N TYR A 310 3.79 -8.08 -14.11
CA TYR A 310 2.63 -7.97 -13.23
C TYR A 310 1.39 -8.62 -13.87
N GLY A 311 1.08 -8.32 -15.13
CA GLY A 311 -0.07 -8.92 -15.83
C GLY A 311 0.04 -10.43 -16.01
N LEU A 312 1.25 -10.98 -16.14
CA LEU A 312 1.44 -12.43 -16.15
C LEU A 312 1.08 -13.07 -14.80
N THR A 313 1.24 -12.36 -13.67
CA THR A 313 0.88 -12.92 -12.35
C THR A 313 -0.62 -13.19 -12.21
N THR A 314 -1.46 -12.37 -12.84
CA THR A 314 -2.93 -12.48 -12.75
C THR A 314 -3.48 -13.56 -13.67
N ILE A 315 -2.83 -13.80 -14.81
CA ILE A 315 -3.24 -14.81 -15.80
C ILE A 315 -2.65 -16.19 -15.47
N ALA A 316 -1.40 -16.23 -15.03
CA ALA A 316 -0.65 -17.47 -14.79
C ALA A 316 -0.55 -17.76 -13.28
N SER A 317 -1.64 -18.25 -12.68
CA SER A 317 -1.67 -18.78 -11.31
C SER A 317 -0.99 -20.16 -11.22
N TRP A 318 0.29 -20.24 -11.61
CA TRP A 318 1.05 -21.49 -11.63
C TRP A 318 1.43 -21.88 -10.20
N ASN A 319 0.58 -22.66 -9.55
CA ASN A 319 0.50 -22.76 -8.10
C ASN A 319 1.62 -23.55 -7.38
N PRO A 320 2.73 -23.97 -8.02
CA PRO A 320 3.97 -24.19 -7.28
C PRO A 320 5.12 -23.27 -7.68
N LEU A 321 5.01 -22.50 -8.76
CA LEU A 321 6.06 -21.58 -9.25
C LEU A 321 5.71 -20.10 -9.02
N ALA A 322 4.52 -19.82 -8.50
CA ALA A 322 4.07 -18.46 -8.26
C ALA A 322 5.00 -17.69 -7.31
N TRP A 323 5.62 -18.35 -6.33
CA TRP A 323 6.63 -17.74 -5.44
C TRP A 323 7.89 -17.23 -6.20
N PHE A 324 8.20 -17.80 -7.37
CA PHE A 324 9.35 -17.42 -8.17
C PHE A 324 9.11 -16.14 -8.97
N ASN A 325 7.86 -15.70 -9.14
CA ASN A 325 7.56 -14.50 -9.91
C ASN A 325 7.89 -13.24 -9.06
N PRO A 326 8.93 -12.46 -9.40
CA PRO A 326 9.33 -11.29 -8.62
C PRO A 326 8.37 -10.10 -8.85
N PHE A 327 7.59 -10.10 -9.92
CA PHE A 327 6.73 -8.99 -10.31
C PHE A 327 5.44 -8.92 -9.49
N GLN A 328 5.08 -9.98 -8.76
CA GLN A 328 3.92 -9.95 -7.85
C GLN A 328 4.14 -9.00 -6.66
N TYR A 329 5.40 -8.73 -6.29
CA TYR A 329 5.78 -7.85 -5.18
C TYR A 329 6.03 -6.40 -5.63
N LEU A 330 5.60 -6.04 -6.84
CA LEU A 330 5.63 -4.65 -7.30
C LEU A 330 4.66 -3.76 -6.51
N LEU A 331 3.58 -4.35 -5.98
CA LEU A 331 2.59 -3.69 -5.13
C LEU A 331 2.59 -4.36 -3.73
N PRO A 332 3.50 -3.96 -2.82
CA PRO A 332 3.65 -4.62 -1.52
C PRO A 332 2.40 -4.53 -0.64
N GLY A 333 1.59 -3.47 -0.79
CA GLY A 333 0.39 -3.26 0.04
C GLY A 333 -0.58 -4.43 -0.03
N GLU A 334 -0.93 -4.87 -1.24
CA GLU A 334 -1.82 -6.03 -1.46
C GLU A 334 -1.18 -7.33 -0.98
N SER A 335 0.12 -7.51 -1.23
CA SER A 335 0.86 -8.72 -0.83
C SER A 335 0.98 -8.89 0.69
N ILE A 336 0.96 -7.79 1.44
CA ILE A 336 1.02 -7.79 2.91
C ILE A 336 -0.37 -8.04 3.50
N GLN A 337 -1.39 -7.38 2.94
CA GLN A 337 -2.76 -7.45 3.43
C GLN A 337 -3.42 -8.81 3.13
N PHE A 338 -3.08 -9.43 1.99
CA PHE A 338 -3.66 -10.70 1.55
C PHE A 338 -2.58 -11.79 1.38
N GLN A 339 -2.45 -12.65 2.38
CA GLN A 339 -1.47 -13.74 2.45
C GLN A 339 -2.16 -15.11 2.40
N ASN A 340 -3.01 -15.32 1.39
CA ASN A 340 -3.72 -16.57 1.19
C ASN A 340 -2.90 -17.54 0.34
N GLY A 341 -2.25 -18.52 0.99
CA GLY A 341 -1.45 -19.54 0.32
C GLY A 341 -0.08 -19.06 -0.19
N ARG A 342 0.32 -17.82 0.15
CA ARG A 342 1.63 -17.23 -0.15
C ARG A 342 2.06 -16.36 1.01
N VAL A 343 3.32 -16.49 1.41
CA VAL A 343 3.88 -15.64 2.47
C VAL A 343 4.61 -14.48 1.83
N TRP A 344 4.45 -13.28 2.41
CA TRP A 344 5.03 -12.04 1.88
C TRP A 344 6.54 -12.16 1.59
N TRP A 345 7.31 -12.90 2.41
CA TRP A 345 8.77 -12.98 2.28
C TRP A 345 9.26 -13.97 1.19
N GLN A 346 8.41 -14.87 0.69
CA GLN A 346 8.84 -15.99 -0.17
C GLN A 346 9.52 -15.56 -1.47
N GLY A 347 9.15 -14.41 -2.04
CA GLY A 347 9.78 -13.91 -3.27
C GLY A 347 10.97 -12.98 -3.06
N VAL A 348 11.28 -12.57 -1.83
CA VAL A 348 12.46 -11.73 -1.54
C VAL A 348 13.75 -12.38 -2.09
N PRO A 349 14.02 -13.68 -1.87
CA PRO A 349 15.19 -14.35 -2.46
C PRO A 349 15.18 -14.32 -4.00
N ALA A 350 14.03 -14.55 -4.63
CA ALA A 350 13.91 -14.55 -6.09
C ALA A 350 14.23 -13.16 -6.68
N ILE A 351 13.73 -12.09 -6.05
CA ILE A 351 14.02 -10.70 -6.45
C ILE A 351 15.51 -10.39 -6.30
N LEU A 352 16.14 -10.82 -5.20
CA LEU A 352 17.57 -10.60 -4.96
C LEU A 352 18.45 -11.36 -5.97
N VAL A 353 18.10 -12.62 -6.28
CA VAL A 353 18.79 -13.42 -7.30
C VAL A 353 18.66 -12.74 -8.67
N LEU A 354 17.46 -12.30 -9.05
CA LEU A 354 17.25 -11.62 -10.33
C LEU A 354 18.01 -10.29 -10.40
N THR A 355 18.03 -9.53 -9.30
CA THR A 355 18.83 -8.29 -9.16
C THR A 355 20.32 -8.58 -9.40
N ALA A 356 20.85 -9.64 -8.79
CA ALA A 356 22.22 -10.06 -8.96
C ALA A 356 22.52 -10.47 -10.40
N ILE A 357 21.60 -11.22 -11.05
CA ILE A 357 21.72 -11.61 -12.46
C ILE A 357 21.78 -10.38 -13.36
N PHE A 358 20.83 -9.45 -13.25
CA PHE A 358 20.81 -8.23 -14.06
C PHE A 358 22.09 -7.39 -13.87
N TYR A 359 22.55 -7.24 -12.64
CA TYR A 359 23.78 -6.53 -12.34
C TYR A 359 25.02 -7.22 -12.93
N LEU A 360 25.14 -8.55 -12.81
CA LEU A 360 26.26 -9.32 -13.35
C LEU A 360 26.29 -9.27 -14.88
N VAL A 361 25.15 -9.45 -15.54
CA VAL A 361 25.03 -9.36 -17.01
C VAL A 361 25.42 -7.96 -17.48
N ALA A 362 24.94 -6.91 -16.81
CA ALA A 362 25.31 -5.54 -17.15
C ALA A 362 26.82 -5.29 -17.00
N ARG A 363 27.42 -5.79 -15.91
CA ARG A 363 28.87 -5.69 -15.66
C ARG A 363 29.69 -6.44 -16.71
N GLN A 364 29.23 -7.59 -17.18
CA GLN A 364 29.90 -8.32 -18.26
C GLN A 364 29.78 -7.59 -19.60
N LYS A 365 28.59 -7.05 -19.89
CA LYS A 365 28.32 -6.33 -21.13
C LYS A 365 29.19 -5.09 -21.29
N ILE A 366 29.32 -4.27 -20.24
CA ILE A 366 30.14 -3.05 -20.32
C ILE A 366 31.62 -3.34 -20.53
N ARG A 367 32.11 -4.48 -20.01
CA ARG A 367 33.50 -4.92 -20.20
C ARG A 367 33.79 -5.22 -21.68
N LYS A 368 32.80 -5.75 -22.41
CA LYS A 368 32.90 -6.09 -23.84
C LYS A 368 32.53 -4.94 -24.77
N SER A 369 31.85 -3.90 -24.28
CA SER A 369 31.45 -2.74 -25.08
C SER A 369 32.67 -2.02 -25.64
N LYS A 370 32.76 -1.84 -26.95
CA LYS A 370 33.79 -1.00 -27.57
C LYS A 370 33.32 0.47 -27.58
N VAL A 371 34.27 1.40 -27.62
CA VAL A 371 33.98 2.80 -27.92
C VAL A 371 33.71 2.84 -29.43
N GLU A 372 32.50 3.20 -29.82
CA GLU A 372 32.15 3.50 -31.21
C GLU A 372 32.30 5.00 -31.46
#